data_AF-A0A352SW25-F1
#
_entry.id   AF-A0A352SW25-F1
#
_cell.length_a   1.000
_cell.length_b   1.000
_cell.length_c   1.000
_cell.angle_alpha   90.00
_cell.angle_beta   90.00
_cell.angle_gamma   90.00
#
_symmetry.space_group_name_H-M   'P 1'
#
loop_
_entity.id
_entity.type
_entity.pdbx_description
1 polymer ?
#
loop_
_entity_poly.entity_id
_entity_poly.type
_entity_poly.pdbx_seq_one_letter_code
_entity_poly.pdbx_strand_id
1 'polypeptide(L)' 'VIVTHNMQQATRISDKTGFFLHGEVIEFDETEKLFSMPANKKTEDYITGRFG' A
#
# COMPACT_ATOMS: atom_id res chain seq x y z
N VAL A 1 8.71 12.14 -0.74
CA VAL A 1 7.73 11.28 -1.43
C VAL A 1 8.49 10.35 -2.35
N ILE A 2 8.37 9.04 -2.17
CA ILE A 2 9.05 8.00 -2.95
C ILE A 2 7.95 7.17 -3.62
N VAL A 3 8.14 6.84 -4.90
CA VAL A 3 7.27 5.89 -5.63
C VAL A 3 8.07 4.60 -5.80
N THR A 4 7.60 3.51 -5.20
CA THR A 4 8.27 2.22 -5.25
C THR A 4 7.26 1.09 -5.28
N HIS A 5 7.61 0.02 -5.98
CA HIS A 5 6.90 -1.26 -5.92
C HIS A 5 7.49 -2.20 -4.86
N ASN A 6 8.60 -1.80 -4.21
CA ASN A 6 9.21 -2.57 -3.15
C ASN A 6 8.51 -2.30 -1.82
N MET A 7 7.47 -3.09 -1.55
CA MET A 7 6.65 -2.98 -0.35
C MET A 7 7.47 -3.10 0.94
N GLN A 8 8.49 -3.97 0.99
CA GLN A 8 9.34 -4.14 2.17
C GLN A 8 10.17 -2.88 2.50
N GLN A 9 10.54 -2.12 1.48
CA GLN A 9 11.20 -0.82 1.68
C GLN A 9 10.19 0.25 2.09
N ALA A 10 9.01 0.27 1.46
CA ALA A 10 7.95 1.20 1.80
C ALA A 10 7.54 1.08 3.28
N THR A 11 7.34 -0.15 3.77
CA THR A 11 6.94 -0.45 5.15
C THR A 11 7.96 0.03 6.18
N ARG A 12 9.26 0.02 5.86
CA ARG A 12 10.33 0.38 6.82
C ARG A 12 10.69 1.86 6.84
N ILE A 13 10.51 2.56 5.71
CA ILE A 13 11.10 3.89 5.51
C ILE A 13 10.01 4.99 5.48
N SER A 14 8.74 4.62 5.28
CA SER A 14 7.66 5.59 5.09
C SER A 14 6.76 5.70 6.31
N ASP A 15 6.44 6.92 6.75
CA ASP A 15 5.45 7.15 7.80
C ASP A 15 4.00 7.00 7.27
N LYS A 16 3.78 7.42 6.02
CA LYS A 16 2.49 7.31 5.32
C LYS A 16 2.68 6.66 3.97
N THR A 17 1.71 5.85 3.56
CA THR A 17 1.72 5.15 2.28
C THR A 17 0.42 5.44 1.52
N GLY A 18 0.56 5.68 0.21
CA GLY A 18 -0.57 5.80 -0.71
C GLY A 18 -0.53 4.65 -1.70
N PHE A 19 -1.63 3.90 -1.78
CA PHE A 19 -1.81 2.87 -2.79
C PHE A 19 -2.56 3.45 -4.00
N PHE A 20 -1.92 3.30 -5.16
CA PHE A 20 -2.48 3.72 -6.45
C PHE A 20 -2.74 2.51 -7.32
N LEU A 21 -3.87 2.50 -8.01
CA LEU A 21 -4.22 1.45 -8.97
C LEU A 21 -4.90 2.11 -10.18
N HIS A 22 -4.43 1.80 -11.39
CA HIS A 22 -4.94 2.38 -12.65
C HIS A 22 -4.98 3.91 -12.69
N GLY A 23 -4.06 4.58 -11.99
CA GLY A 23 -3.98 6.05 -11.95
C GLY A 23 -4.88 6.72 -10.91
N GLU A 24 -5.61 5.93 -10.11
CA GLU A 24 -6.44 6.44 -9.01
C GLU A 24 -5.83 6.11 -7.65
N VAL A 25 -6.01 7.02 -6.68
CA VAL A 25 -5.69 6.74 -5.27
C VAL A 25 -6.78 5.84 -4.72
N ILE A 26 -6.43 4.61 -4.41
CA ILE A 26 -7.36 3.63 -3.82
C ILE A 26 -7.41 3.76 -2.30
N GLU A 27 -6.26 4.04 -1.69
CA GLU A 27 -6.14 4.17 -0.24
C GLU A 27 -4.91 5.00 0.12
N PHE A 28 -5.02 5.80 1.18
CA PHE A 28 -3.90 6.58 1.73
C PHE A 28 -4.04 6.63 3.25
N ASP A 29 -3.07 6.06 3.97
CA ASP A 29 -3.10 5.99 5.42
C ASP A 29 -1.67 5.86 5.99
N GLU A 30 -1.57 5.75 7.32
CA GLU A 30 -0.33 5.34 7.99
C GLU A 30 0.18 4.02 7.43
N THR A 31 1.48 3.96 7.18
CA THR A 31 2.12 2.79 6.58
C THR A 31 1.81 1.52 7.36
N GLU A 32 1.95 1.55 8.69
CA GLU A 32 1.68 0.39 9.53
C GLU A 32 0.25 -0.12 9.37
N LYS A 33 -0.74 0.78 9.36
CA LYS A 33 -2.15 0.43 9.18
C LYS A 33 -2.42 -0.11 7.78
N LEU A 34 -1.90 0.53 6.75
CA LEU A 34 -2.11 0.12 5.35
C LEU A 34 -1.54 -1.28 5.09
N PHE A 35 -0.41 -1.65 5.70
CA PHE A 35 0.22 -2.96 5.55
C PHE A 35 -0.30 -4.06 6.51
N SER A 36 -0.87 -3.70 7.66
CA SER A 36 -1.38 -4.66 8.65
C SER A 36 -2.89 -4.91 8.55
N MET A 37 -3.67 -3.84 8.39
CA MET A 37 -5.13 -3.85 8.31
C MET A 37 -5.62 -2.80 7.31
N PRO A 38 -5.38 -3.01 6.01
CA PRO A 38 -5.90 -2.13 4.98
C PRO A 38 -7.43 -2.04 5.06
N ALA A 39 -7.97 -0.84 4.90
CA ALA A 39 -9.40 -0.61 4.87
C ALA A 39 -10.04 -1.02 3.52
N ASN A 40 -9.25 -1.05 2.45
CA ASN A 40 -9.72 -1.41 1.12
C ASN A 40 -9.27 -2.83 0.72
N LYS A 41 -10.23 -3.65 0.29
CA LYS A 41 -9.99 -5.00 -0.21
C LYS A 41 -8.99 -5.05 -1.38
N LYS A 42 -9.00 -4.04 -2.26
CA LYS A 42 -8.03 -3.94 -3.37
C LYS A 42 -6.59 -3.75 -2.86
N THR A 43 -6.41 -3.02 -1.77
CA THR A 43 -5.10 -2.84 -1.13
C THR A 43 -4.65 -4.14 -0.47
N GLU A 44 -5.56 -4.82 0.24
CA GLU A 44 -5.33 -6.13 0.86
C GLU A 44 -4.90 -7.18 -0.17
N ASP A 45 -5.66 -7.33 -1.24
CA ASP A 45 -5.37 -8.29 -2.31
C ASP A 45 -3.99 -7.99 -2.93
N TYR A 46 -3.59 -6.70 -3.04
CA TYR A 46 -2.30 -6.28 -3.62
C TYR A 46 -1.12 -6.61 -2.69
N ILE A 47 -1.25 -6.28 -1.40
CA ILE A 47 -0.20 -6.54 -0.39
C ILE A 47 -0.01 -8.05 -0.18
N THR A 48 -1.11 -8.82 -0.16
CA THR A 48 -1.07 -10.27 0.04
C THR A 48 -0.65 -11.05 -1.21
N GLY A 49 -0.47 -10.37 -2.34
CA GLY A 49 -0.08 -11.02 -3.60
C GLY A 49 -1.18 -11.88 -4.22
N ARG A 50 -2.45 -11.61 -3.91
CA ARG A 50 -3.61 -12.23 -4.57
C ARG A 50 -3.93 -11.62 -5.93
N PHE A 51 -3.28 -10.52 -6.29
CA PHE A 51 -3.23 -10.06 -7.68
C PHE A 51 -2.29 -10.97 -8.47
N GLY A 52 -2.87 -11.83 -9.30
CA GLY A 52 -2.19 -12.49 -10.40
C GLY A 52 -2.04 -11.55 -11.59
#